data_AF-A0A972ILX2-F1
#
_entry.id   AF-A0A972ILX2-F1
#
_cell.length_a   1.000
_cell.length_b   1.000
_cell.length_c   1.000
_cell.angle_alpha   90.00
_cell.angle_beta   90.00
_cell.angle_gamma   90.00
#
_symmetry.space_group_name_H-M   'P 1'
#
loop_
_entity.id
_entity.type
_entity.pdbx_description
1 polymer ?
#
loop_
_entity_poly.entity_id
_entity_poly.type
_entity_poly.pdbx_seq_one_letter_code
_entity_poly.pdbx_strand_id
1 'polypeptide(L)' 'MARKSLVKGMWSTDDIRQLRKLFPNHATAEVASNLGRPTEAVKKKASRMGLKKARRYMKSLGRS' A
#
# COMPACT_ATOMS: atom_id res chain seq x y z
N MET A 1 -19.77 12.01 8.48
CA MET A 1 -18.78 11.51 7.49
C MET A 1 -18.89 10.00 7.40
N ALA A 2 -19.18 9.46 6.22
CA ALA A 2 -19.39 8.02 6.03
C ALA A 2 -18.12 7.25 6.40
N ARG A 3 -18.21 6.42 7.43
CA ARG A 3 -17.16 5.47 7.84
C ARG A 3 -17.10 4.40 6.75
N LYS A 4 -16.27 4.64 5.73
CA LYS A 4 -15.95 3.68 4.68
C LYS A 4 -15.53 2.38 5.36
N SER A 5 -16.32 1.32 5.17
CA SER A 5 -16.10 0.00 5.76
C SER A 5 -14.78 -0.56 5.24
N LEU A 6 -13.69 -0.26 5.92
CA LEU A 6 -12.37 -0.73 5.53
C LEU A 6 -12.35 -2.25 5.68
N VAL A 7 -11.93 -2.96 4.62
CA VAL A 7 -11.82 -4.43 4.64
C VAL A 7 -10.85 -4.85 5.75
N LYS A 8 -11.41 -5.26 6.89
CA LYS A 8 -10.67 -5.84 8.02
C LYS A 8 -10.69 -7.36 7.85
N GLY A 9 -9.58 -7.94 7.42
CA GLY A 9 -9.49 -9.39 7.27
C GLY A 9 -8.41 -9.86 6.30
N MET A 10 -8.56 -11.14 5.90
CA MET A 10 -7.66 -11.90 5.04
C MET A 10 -7.20 -11.08 3.83
N TRP A 11 -5.91 -11.16 3.52
CA TRP A 11 -5.38 -10.60 2.28
C TRP A 11 -5.61 -11.59 1.16
N SER A 12 -6.43 -11.23 0.18
CA SER A 12 -6.61 -12.08 -0.99
C SER A 12 -5.32 -12.08 -1.81
N THR A 13 -5.12 -13.15 -2.58
CA THR A 13 -3.99 -13.25 -3.52
C THR A 13 -3.98 -12.07 -4.49
N ASP A 14 -5.15 -11.57 -4.88
CA ASP A 14 -5.27 -10.37 -5.71
C ASP A 14 -4.81 -9.09 -5.00
N ASP A 15 -5.25 -8.85 -3.75
CA ASP A 15 -4.76 -7.72 -2.93
C ASP A 15 -3.23 -7.73 -2.84
N ILE A 16 -2.63 -8.91 -2.65
CA ILE A 16 -1.17 -9.06 -2.53
C ILE A 16 -0.48 -8.73 -3.87
N ARG A 17 -1.04 -9.20 -5.00
CA ARG A 17 -0.52 -8.87 -6.34
C ARG A 17 -0.61 -7.37 -6.60
N GLN A 18 -1.74 -6.75 -6.33
CA GLN A 18 -1.93 -5.32 -6.50
C GLN A 18 -1.01 -4.52 -5.59
N LEU A 19 -0.86 -4.93 -4.33
CA LEU A 19 0.06 -4.31 -3.38
C LEU A 19 1.50 -4.38 -3.89
N ARG A 20 1.98 -5.53 -4.40
CA ARG A 20 3.32 -5.66 -4.97
C ARG A 20 3.55 -4.76 -6.18
N LYS A 21 2.53 -4.60 -7.04
CA LYS A 21 2.62 -3.81 -8.26
C LYS A 21 2.60 -2.30 -7.98
N LEU A 22 1.71 -1.87 -7.08
CA LEU A 22 1.47 -0.45 -6.83
C LEU A 22 2.40 0.14 -5.75
N PHE A 23 2.77 -0.64 -4.74
CA PHE A 23 3.55 -0.13 -3.60
C PHE A 23 4.88 0.53 -3.99
N PRO A 24 5.69 0.02 -4.94
CA PRO A 24 6.97 0.63 -5.27
C PRO A 24 6.83 2.02 -5.93
N ASN A 25 5.76 2.25 -6.68
CA ASN A 25 5.61 3.42 -7.55
C ASN A 25 4.61 4.47 -7.04
N HIS A 26 3.77 4.13 -6.06
CA HIS A 26 2.72 5.02 -5.55
C HIS A 26 2.86 5.27 -4.05
N ALA A 27 2.18 6.30 -3.54
CA ALA A 27 2.10 6.55 -2.11
C ALA A 27 1.32 5.44 -1.41
N THR A 28 1.69 5.10 -0.18
CA THR A 28 0.95 4.10 0.61
C THR A 28 -0.52 4.49 0.82
N ALA A 29 -0.82 5.80 0.83
CA ALA A 29 -2.18 6.34 0.89
C ALA A 29 -3.00 6.06 -0.38
N GLU A 30 -2.39 6.17 -1.55
CA GLU A 30 -3.05 5.85 -2.83
C GLU A 30 -3.31 4.36 -2.94
N VAL A 31 -2.31 3.53 -2.59
CA VAL A 31 -2.44 2.07 -2.59
C VAL A 31 -3.54 1.62 -1.62
N ALA A 32 -3.61 2.23 -0.44
CA ALA A 32 -4.67 1.99 0.53
C ALA A 32 -6.05 2.39 0.02
N SER A 33 -6.15 3.52 -0.67
CA SER A 33 -7.40 3.99 -1.27
C SER A 33 -7.87 3.06 -2.39
N ASN A 34 -6.95 2.55 -3.20
CA ASN A 34 -7.21 1.60 -4.29
C ASN A 34 -7.67 0.24 -3.73
N LEU A 35 -6.98 -0.28 -2.72
CA LEU A 35 -7.32 -1.55 -2.06
C LEU A 35 -8.53 -1.45 -1.11
N GLY A 36 -9.06 -0.24 -0.85
CA GLY A 36 -10.11 -0.04 0.16
C GLY A 36 -9.70 -0.44 1.58
N ARG A 37 -8.39 -0.42 1.87
CA ARG A 37 -7.80 -0.86 3.14
C ARG A 37 -7.21 0.32 3.90
N PRO A 38 -7.06 0.23 5.24
CA PRO A 38 -6.37 1.27 6.00
C PRO A 38 -4.91 1.37 5.58
N THR A 39 -4.38 2.59 5.49
CA THR A 39 -2.96 2.87 5.24
C THR A 39 -2.04 2.09 6.19
N GLU A 40 -2.42 2.01 7.46
CA GLU A 40 -1.69 1.27 8.49
C GLU A 40 -1.65 -0.24 8.21
N ALA A 41 -2.74 -0.82 7.71
CA ALA A 41 -2.77 -2.24 7.34
C ALA A 41 -1.88 -2.51 6.12
N VAL A 42 -1.94 -1.63 5.12
CA VAL A 42 -1.08 -1.69 3.93
C VAL A 42 0.39 -1.56 4.31
N LYS A 43 0.73 -0.61 5.19
CA LYS A 43 2.09 -0.40 5.71
C LYS A 43 2.58 -1.64 6.46
N LYS A 44 1.81 -2.16 7.42
CA LYS A 44 2.15 -3.38 8.17
C LYS A 44 2.34 -4.58 7.24
N LYS A 45 1.47 -4.77 6.25
CA LYS A 45 1.57 -5.87 5.29
C LYS A 45 2.79 -5.71 4.37
N ALA A 46 3.04 -4.51 3.87
CA ALA A 46 4.20 -4.20 3.04
C ALA A 46 5.51 -4.45 3.81
N SER A 47 5.60 -3.99 5.06
CA SER A 47 6.74 -4.27 5.94
C SER A 47 6.94 -5.76 6.19
N ARG A 48 5.86 -6.50 6.49
CA ARG A 48 5.91 -7.97 6.64
C ARG A 48 6.35 -8.70 5.38
N MET A 49 6.06 -8.17 4.20
CA MET A 49 6.49 -8.71 2.91
C MET A 49 7.84 -8.17 2.42
N GLY A 50 8.50 -7.29 3.20
CA GLY A 50 9.75 -6.66 2.78
C GLY A 50 9.62 -5.74 1.56
N LEU A 51 8.41 -5.26 1.24
CA LEU A 51 8.19 -4.36 0.11
C LEU A 51 8.77 -2.98 0.42
N LYS A 52 9.62 -2.50 -0.49
CA LYS A 52 10.25 -1.17 -0.41
C LYS A 52 9.71 -0.27 -1.52
N LYS A 53 9.75 1.04 -1.28
CA LYS A 53 9.49 2.02 -2.33
C LYS A 53 10.60 1.95 -3.38
N ALA A 54 10.25 2.11 -4.65
CA ALA A 54 11.24 2.15 -5.71
C ALA A 54 12.15 3.35 -5.49
N ARG A 55 13.46 3.17 -5.74
CA ARG A 55 14.44 4.26 -5.66
C ARG A 55 14.03 5.45 -6.54
N ARG A 56 13.39 5.19 -7.69
CA ARG A 56 12.85 6.22 -8.60
C ARG A 56 11.76 7.07 -7.92
N TYR A 57 10.83 6.42 -7.20
CA TYR A 57 9.78 7.09 -6.44
C TYR A 57 10.34 7.86 -5.24
N MET A 58 11.36 7.32 -4.57
CA MET A 58 12.05 8.05 -3.48
C MET A 58 12.80 9.29 -3.99
N LYS A 59 13.46 9.18 -5.15
CA LYS A 59 14.08 10.31 -5.85
C LYS A 59 13.06 11.38 -6.26
N SER A 60 11.89 11.00 -6.78
CA SER A 60 10.85 11.98 -7.15
C SER A 60 10.25 12.70 -5.94
N LEU A 61 10.33 12.09 -4.75
CA LEU A 61 9.90 12.72 -3.49
C LEU A 61 10.99 13.55 -2.81
N GLY A 62 12.19 13.66 -3.39
CA GLY A 62 13.31 14.39 -2.78
C GLY A 62 13.83 13.78 -1.47
N ARG A 63 13.45 12.53 -1.17
CA ARG A 63 13.89 11.80 0.03
C ARG A 63 15.03 10.86 -0.39
N SER A 64 16.24 11.41 -0.40
CA SER A 64 17.50 10.65 -0.51
C SER A 64 17.92 10.12 0.85
#